data_AF-A0A535FXJ2-F1
#
_entry.id   AF-A0A535FXJ2-F1
#
_cell.length_a   1.000
_cell.length_b   1.000
_cell.length_c   1.000
_cell.angle_alpha   90.00
_cell.angle_beta   90.00
_cell.angle_gamma   90.00
#
_symmetry.space_group_name_H-M   'P 1'
#
loop_
_entity.id
_entity.type
_entity.pdbx_description
1 polymer ?
#
loop_
_entity_poly.entity_id
_entity_poly.type
_entity_poly.pdbx_seq_one_letter_code
_entity_poly.pdbx_strand_id
1 'polypeptide(L)'
;MALLEVAARGRAVDALALTIVNDAVAARADAREGVFGRRMHVAASVSGIAFLTDRTSRAYGWAEVDRIDVQHRSVVVRTSAPTPITRRFRLVVDEVEEPELSQSFAGVLEEMRAGQFGRTGSAWHDYQNALEQLHRSFAQHDDQFLPSVALLLWVALGVLASIVVSVSVNLAQIHAIPPGTFSVWHRITLIDPRALAAAFAASSLFTTVVLHVGFGDGAFVWMRGAARGWHERVSAPLAFVTRYVARALLARSSAAVVLLIALLTFWPNIAATQLVGASGVRNVVVLPFISLDENWRDVVEISQVPSPDKGERPSVLIRFADGRVLLATEDDLGGGTTPQLYARATQWRAAAPSSDRSR
;
A
#
# COMPACT_ATOMS: atom_id res chain seq x y z
N MET A 1 -33.25 31.64 13.61
CA MET A 1 -33.53 31.47 12.17
C MET A 1 -32.59 30.44 11.53
N ALA A 2 -31.26 30.63 11.52
CA ALA A 2 -30.31 29.71 10.88
C ALA A 2 -30.35 28.24 11.38
N LEU A 3 -30.56 27.98 12.68
CA LEU A 3 -30.63 26.61 13.21
C LEU A 3 -31.91 25.85 12.78
N LEU A 4 -33.03 26.56 12.59
CA LEU A 4 -34.28 25.97 12.09
C LEU A 4 -34.18 25.64 10.60
N GLU A 5 -33.49 26.48 9.84
CA GLU A 5 -33.25 26.30 8.41
C GLU A 5 -32.31 25.11 8.14
N VAL A 6 -31.26 24.94 8.96
CA VAL A 6 -30.37 23.78 8.90
C VAL A 6 -31.11 22.48 9.28
N ALA A 7 -31.96 22.51 10.32
CA ALA A 7 -32.73 21.34 10.74
C ALA A 7 -33.85 20.97 9.75
N ALA A 8 -34.47 21.96 9.10
CA ALA A 8 -35.44 21.74 8.02
C ALA A 8 -34.76 21.19 6.77
N ARG A 9 -33.57 21.71 6.43
CA ARG A 9 -32.77 21.23 5.31
C ARG A 9 -32.27 19.80 5.53
N GLY A 10 -31.84 19.46 6.75
CA GLY A 10 -31.49 18.08 7.11
C GLY A 10 -32.64 17.11 6.90
N ARG A 11 -33.83 17.44 7.43
CA ARG A 11 -35.05 16.63 7.22
C ARG A 11 -35.47 16.51 5.75
N ALA A 12 -35.31 17.58 4.96
CA ALA A 12 -35.61 17.56 3.53
C ALA A 12 -34.62 16.70 2.73
N VAL A 13 -33.32 16.74 3.07
CA VAL A 13 -32.29 15.89 2.46
C VAL A 13 -32.55 14.41 2.78
N ASP A 14 -32.92 14.09 4.02
CA ASP A 14 -33.27 12.73 4.42
C ASP A 14 -34.53 12.22 3.70
N ALA A 15 -35.55 13.08 3.57
CA ALA A 15 -36.78 12.75 2.82
C ALA A 15 -36.50 12.54 1.32
N LEU A 16 -35.73 13.42 0.69
CA LEU A 16 -35.36 13.31 -0.72
C LEU A 16 -34.53 12.04 -0.98
N ALA A 17 -33.59 11.74 -0.10
CA ALA A 17 -32.81 10.51 -0.18
C ALA A 17 -33.72 9.28 -0.12
N LEU A 18 -34.67 9.24 0.83
CA LEU A 18 -35.66 8.18 0.94
C LEU A 18 -36.54 8.06 -0.30
N THR A 19 -37.00 9.17 -0.89
CA THR A 19 -37.80 9.12 -2.12
C THR A 19 -37.01 8.56 -3.29
N ILE A 20 -35.74 8.97 -3.45
CA ILE A 20 -34.88 8.49 -4.54
C ILE A 20 -34.57 7.00 -4.35
N VAL A 21 -34.23 6.59 -3.13
CA VAL A 21 -33.87 5.19 -2.83
C VAL A 21 -35.04 4.24 -3.00
N ASN A 22 -36.25 4.66 -2.64
CA ASN A 22 -37.46 3.85 -2.76
C ASN A 22 -38.12 3.94 -4.14
N ASP A 23 -37.62 4.79 -5.04
CA ASP A 23 -38.17 4.91 -6.39
C ASP A 23 -37.93 3.59 -7.17
N ALA A 24 -39.02 2.99 -7.63
CA ALA A 24 -38.99 1.75 -8.38
C ALA A 24 -38.15 1.87 -9.67
N VAL A 25 -38.06 3.07 -10.26
CA VAL A 25 -37.39 3.33 -11.53
C VAL A 25 -35.94 3.82 -11.34
N ALA A 26 -35.48 4.02 -10.10
CA ALA A 26 -34.14 4.55 -9.85
C ALA A 26 -33.02 3.68 -10.44
N ALA A 27 -32.06 4.34 -11.09
CA ALA A 27 -30.77 3.77 -11.47
C ALA A 27 -29.90 3.67 -10.23
N ARG A 28 -29.39 2.46 -9.96
CA ARG A 28 -28.58 2.17 -8.77
C ARG A 28 -27.24 1.62 -9.21
N ALA A 29 -26.18 2.09 -8.58
CA ALA A 29 -24.84 1.57 -8.80
C ALA A 29 -24.00 1.65 -7.52
N ASP A 30 -23.17 0.64 -7.32
CA ASP A 30 -22.14 0.69 -6.30
C ASP A 30 -20.96 1.52 -6.80
N ALA A 31 -20.34 2.25 -5.88
CA ALA A 31 -19.28 3.17 -6.20
C ALA A 31 -18.25 3.29 -5.07
N ARG A 32 -17.12 3.89 -5.42
CA ARG A 32 -16.07 4.28 -4.48
C ARG A 32 -15.75 5.76 -4.63
N GLU A 33 -15.78 6.47 -3.52
CA GLU A 33 -15.44 7.89 -3.44
C GLU A 33 -14.00 8.09 -2.94
N GLY A 34 -13.27 8.98 -3.61
CA GLY A 34 -11.93 9.40 -3.23
C GLY A 34 -10.80 8.40 -3.56
N VAL A 35 -9.58 8.78 -3.17
CA VAL A 35 -8.34 8.04 -3.48
C VAL A 35 -8.29 6.70 -2.73
N PHE A 36 -8.76 6.69 -1.48
CA PHE A 36 -8.80 5.50 -0.62
C PHE A 36 -10.12 4.69 -0.76
N GLY A 37 -11.01 5.10 -1.66
CA GLY A 37 -12.14 4.31 -2.13
C GLY A 37 -13.20 3.99 -1.07
N ARG A 38 -13.72 5.01 -0.37
CA ARG A 38 -14.83 4.81 0.56
C ARG A 38 -16.02 4.23 -0.21
N ARG A 39 -16.58 3.11 0.29
CA ARG A 39 -17.76 2.48 -0.30
C ARG A 39 -18.92 3.48 -0.28
N MET A 40 -19.61 3.57 -1.40
CA MET A 40 -20.73 4.46 -1.61
C MET A 40 -21.73 3.77 -2.52
N HIS A 41 -23.01 3.93 -2.26
CA HIS A 41 -24.07 3.55 -3.18
C HIS A 41 -24.64 4.82 -3.79
N VAL A 42 -24.74 4.84 -5.11
CA VAL A 42 -25.35 5.94 -5.86
C VAL A 42 -26.71 5.48 -6.34
N ALA A 43 -27.75 6.23 -5.97
CA ALA A 43 -29.09 6.06 -6.49
C ALA A 43 -29.51 7.35 -7.19
N ALA A 44 -29.99 7.25 -8.42
CA ALA A 44 -30.49 8.38 -9.18
C ALA A 44 -31.91 8.07 -9.65
N SER A 45 -32.82 9.02 -9.45
CA SER A 45 -34.21 8.91 -9.89
C SER A 45 -34.66 10.20 -10.57
N VAL A 46 -35.91 10.26 -11.02
CA VAL A 46 -36.46 11.47 -11.66
C VAL A 46 -36.42 12.67 -10.71
N SER A 47 -36.43 12.45 -9.39
CA SER A 47 -36.43 13.52 -8.38
C SER A 47 -35.03 14.09 -8.08
N GLY A 48 -33.96 13.33 -8.34
CA GLY A 48 -32.60 13.76 -8.04
C GLY A 48 -31.60 12.62 -7.92
N ILE A 49 -30.44 12.92 -7.33
CA ILE A 49 -29.36 11.96 -7.08
C ILE A 49 -29.04 11.88 -5.58
N ALA A 50 -28.89 10.66 -5.08
CA ALA A 50 -28.54 10.33 -3.72
C ALA A 50 -27.21 9.57 -3.66
N PHE A 51 -26.36 9.98 -2.72
CA PHE A 51 -25.08 9.38 -2.36
C PHE A 51 -25.18 8.83 -0.95
N LEU A 52 -25.13 7.51 -0.84
CA LEU A 52 -25.30 6.78 0.41
C LEU A 52 -23.97 6.16 0.79
N THR A 53 -23.55 6.37 2.04
CA THR A 53 -22.38 5.73 2.63
C THR A 53 -22.81 5.13 3.96
N ASP A 54 -21.99 4.24 4.54
CA ASP A 54 -22.29 3.60 5.83
C ASP A 54 -22.59 4.58 6.97
N ARG A 55 -22.13 5.84 6.85
CA ARG A 55 -22.23 6.87 7.90
C ARG A 55 -23.05 8.09 7.51
N THR A 56 -23.25 8.34 6.23
CA THR A 56 -23.89 9.57 5.75
C THR A 56 -24.73 9.31 4.51
N SER A 57 -25.90 9.93 4.46
CA SER A 57 -26.75 10.05 3.27
C SER A 57 -26.73 11.50 2.82
N ARG A 58 -26.54 11.75 1.53
CA ARG A 58 -26.74 13.08 0.93
C ARG A 58 -27.50 12.93 -0.37
N ALA A 59 -28.55 13.73 -0.53
CA ALA A 59 -29.31 13.81 -1.76
C ALA A 59 -29.35 15.25 -2.27
N TYR A 60 -29.43 15.37 -3.59
CA TYR A 60 -29.49 16.63 -4.31
C TYR A 60 -30.58 16.54 -5.37
N GLY A 61 -31.44 17.55 -5.44
CA GLY A 61 -32.37 17.66 -6.57
C GLY A 61 -31.61 17.97 -7.86
N TRP A 62 -32.17 17.61 -9.02
CA TRP A 62 -31.51 17.90 -10.31
C TRP A 62 -31.24 19.38 -10.55
N ALA A 63 -32.08 20.27 -10.01
CA ALA A 63 -31.88 21.72 -10.05
C ALA A 63 -30.63 22.18 -9.27
N GLU A 64 -30.16 21.40 -8.31
CA GLU A 64 -28.93 21.65 -7.56
C GLU A 64 -27.70 21.06 -8.26
N VAL A 65 -27.86 20.30 -9.36
CA VAL A 65 -26.76 19.68 -10.10
C VAL A 65 -26.42 20.53 -11.31
N ASP A 66 -25.26 21.17 -11.26
CA ASP A 66 -24.77 22.06 -12.32
C ASP A 66 -24.32 21.30 -13.56
N ARG A 67 -23.50 20.27 -13.32
CA ARG A 67 -22.79 19.54 -14.37
C ARG A 67 -22.44 18.13 -13.93
N ILE A 68 -22.58 17.20 -14.86
CA ILE A 68 -22.05 15.85 -14.75
C ILE A 68 -20.95 15.72 -15.81
N ASP A 69 -19.80 15.14 -15.42
CA ASP A 69 -18.65 14.97 -16.30
C ASP A 69 -17.96 13.64 -16.00
N VAL A 70 -17.15 13.16 -16.94
CA VAL A 70 -16.33 11.96 -16.76
C VAL A 70 -14.87 12.38 -16.79
N GLN A 71 -14.20 12.29 -15.64
CA GLN A 71 -12.80 12.70 -15.50
C GLN A 71 -11.96 11.55 -14.97
N HIS A 72 -10.87 11.25 -15.68
CA HIS A 72 -9.98 10.10 -15.45
C HIS A 72 -10.74 8.88 -14.92
N ARG A 73 -11.67 8.35 -15.73
CA ARG A 73 -12.39 7.11 -15.42
C ARG A 73 -13.24 7.17 -14.14
N SER A 74 -13.74 8.35 -13.80
CA SER A 74 -14.62 8.59 -12.66
C SER A 74 -15.76 9.50 -13.10
N VAL A 75 -16.94 9.30 -12.55
CA VAL A 75 -18.05 10.24 -12.70
C VAL A 75 -17.86 11.37 -11.70
N VAL A 76 -17.96 12.61 -12.20
CA VAL A 76 -17.83 13.85 -11.43
C VAL A 76 -19.15 14.60 -11.49
N VAL A 77 -19.78 14.76 -10.33
CA VAL A 77 -21.03 15.52 -10.19
C VAL A 77 -20.71 16.81 -9.44
N ARG A 78 -21.00 17.95 -10.08
CA ARG A 78 -20.82 19.28 -9.51
C ARG A 78 -22.18 19.85 -9.12
N THR A 79 -22.28 20.32 -7.89
CA THR A 79 -23.52 20.88 -7.34
C THR A 79 -23.45 22.39 -7.21
N SER A 80 -24.53 23.06 -7.61
CA SER A 80 -24.82 24.48 -7.43
C SER A 80 -25.65 24.68 -6.16
N ALA A 81 -25.01 24.48 -5.00
CA ALA A 81 -25.56 24.79 -3.69
C ALA A 81 -24.73 25.92 -3.05
N PRO A 82 -25.20 26.64 -2.01
CA PRO A 82 -24.48 27.78 -1.41
C PRO A 82 -23.03 27.47 -0.98
N THR A 83 -22.69 26.19 -0.83
CA THR A 83 -21.31 25.68 -0.90
C THR A 83 -21.22 24.70 -2.07
N PRO A 84 -20.50 25.03 -3.16
CA PRO A 84 -20.37 24.13 -4.29
C PRO A 84 -19.57 22.89 -3.88
N ILE A 85 -20.14 21.71 -4.09
CA ILE A 85 -19.50 20.43 -3.77
C ILE A 85 -19.30 19.68 -5.08
N THR A 86 -18.06 19.25 -5.31
CA THR A 86 -17.70 18.33 -6.39
C THR A 86 -17.54 16.93 -5.81
N ARG A 87 -18.38 15.99 -6.23
CA ARG A 87 -18.25 14.58 -5.86
C ARG A 87 -17.69 13.78 -7.02
N ARG A 88 -16.64 13.02 -6.74
CA ARG A 88 -15.97 12.16 -7.72
C ARG A 88 -16.02 10.73 -7.25
N PHE A 89 -16.61 9.86 -8.07
CA PHE A 89 -16.74 8.45 -7.73
C PHE A 89 -16.44 7.54 -8.92
N ARG A 90 -15.93 6.36 -8.60
CA ARG A 90 -15.66 5.28 -9.55
C ARG A 90 -16.71 4.21 -9.35
N LEU A 91 -17.29 3.71 -10.43
CA LEU A 91 -18.29 2.65 -10.36
C LEU A 91 -17.64 1.33 -9.96
N VAL A 92 -18.39 0.50 -9.24
CA VAL A 92 -17.96 -0.79 -8.73
C VAL A 92 -18.97 -1.85 -9.13
N VAL A 93 -18.48 -2.99 -9.61
CA VAL A 93 -19.25 -4.20 -9.86
C VAL A 93 -18.55 -5.33 -9.12
N ASP A 94 -19.28 -6.06 -8.28
CA ASP A 94 -18.77 -7.17 -7.45
C ASP A 94 -17.45 -6.82 -6.72
N GLU A 95 -17.45 -5.66 -6.04
CA GLU A 95 -16.32 -5.09 -5.29
C GLU A 95 -15.10 -4.61 -6.11
N VAL A 96 -15.15 -4.71 -7.44
CA VAL A 96 -14.07 -4.32 -8.35
C VAL A 96 -14.47 -3.08 -9.15
N GLU A 97 -13.58 -2.09 -9.19
CA GLU A 97 -13.83 -0.81 -9.89
C GLU A 97 -13.88 -1.01 -11.41
N GLU A 98 -14.91 -0.44 -12.05
CA GLU A 98 -15.11 -0.48 -13.50
C GLU A 98 -15.05 0.90 -14.14
N PRO A 99 -13.90 1.27 -14.73
CA PRO A 99 -13.74 2.57 -15.35
C PRO A 99 -14.61 2.72 -16.62
N GLU A 100 -14.83 1.63 -17.35
CA GLU A 100 -15.53 1.60 -18.63
C GLU A 100 -17.02 1.96 -18.49
N LEU A 101 -17.62 1.67 -17.34
CA LEU A 101 -19.02 2.01 -17.06
C LEU A 101 -19.25 3.50 -16.77
N SER A 102 -18.19 4.27 -16.50
CA SER A 102 -18.34 5.67 -16.06
C SER A 102 -19.02 6.52 -17.12
N GLN A 103 -18.75 6.26 -18.41
CA GLN A 103 -19.30 7.03 -19.51
C GLN A 103 -20.78 6.72 -19.75
N SER A 104 -21.15 5.44 -19.80
CA SER A 104 -22.55 5.04 -19.98
C SER A 104 -23.42 5.44 -18.79
N PHE A 105 -22.91 5.30 -17.55
CA PHE A 105 -23.65 5.74 -16.37
C PHE A 105 -23.79 7.26 -16.30
N ALA A 106 -22.78 8.04 -16.68
CA ALA A 106 -22.90 9.50 -16.75
C ALA A 106 -24.00 9.92 -17.75
N GLY A 107 -24.15 9.20 -18.87
CA GLY A 107 -25.26 9.38 -19.80
C GLY A 107 -26.63 9.16 -19.16
N VAL A 108 -26.77 8.11 -18.35
CA VAL A 108 -28.00 7.85 -17.57
C VAL A 108 -28.32 9.02 -16.63
N LEU A 109 -27.30 9.54 -15.92
CA LEU A 109 -27.48 10.66 -15.00
C LEU A 109 -27.88 11.96 -15.74
N GLU A 110 -27.31 12.23 -16.93
CA GLU A 110 -27.70 13.39 -17.73
C GLU A 110 -29.10 13.26 -18.33
N GLU A 111 -29.51 12.08 -18.81
CA GLU A 111 -30.89 11.85 -19.25
C GLU A 111 -31.89 12.06 -18.09
N MET A 112 -31.54 11.62 -16.87
CA MET A 112 -32.36 11.87 -15.68
C MET A 112 -32.43 13.35 -15.33
N ARG A 113 -31.28 14.06 -15.37
CA ARG A 113 -31.23 15.51 -15.12
C ARG A 113 -32.05 16.30 -16.14
N ALA A 114 -32.05 15.87 -17.40
CA ALA A 114 -32.83 16.48 -18.48
C ALA A 114 -34.32 16.10 -18.44
N GLY A 115 -34.75 15.19 -17.56
CA GLY A 115 -36.12 14.69 -17.50
C GLY A 115 -36.52 13.81 -18.69
N GLN A 116 -35.54 13.27 -19.42
CA GLN A 116 -35.74 12.43 -20.62
C GLN A 116 -35.55 10.94 -20.33
N PHE A 117 -35.18 10.58 -19.11
CA PHE A 117 -34.90 9.20 -18.72
C PHE A 117 -36.12 8.28 -18.87
N GLY A 118 -35.90 7.15 -19.55
CA GLY A 118 -36.81 6.03 -19.59
C GLY A 118 -36.05 4.71 -19.49
N ARG A 119 -36.64 3.68 -18.88
CA ARG A 119 -36.03 2.33 -18.82
C ARG A 119 -35.89 1.66 -20.18
N THR A 120 -36.66 2.10 -21.15
CA THR A 120 -36.54 1.71 -22.56
C THR A 120 -35.75 2.73 -23.38
N GLY A 121 -35.17 3.74 -22.73
CA GLY A 121 -34.39 4.80 -23.35
C GLY A 121 -32.97 4.35 -23.68
N SER A 122 -32.29 5.15 -24.50
CA SER A 122 -30.95 4.88 -25.03
C SER A 122 -29.91 4.73 -23.92
N ALA A 123 -29.75 5.71 -23.01
CA ALA A 123 -28.66 5.64 -22.05
C ALA A 123 -28.80 4.49 -21.06
N TRP A 124 -30.03 4.13 -20.66
CA TRP A 124 -30.24 2.97 -19.80
C TRP A 124 -29.87 1.68 -20.51
N HIS A 125 -30.30 1.53 -21.78
CA HIS A 125 -29.95 0.36 -22.57
C HIS A 125 -28.44 0.28 -22.83
N ASP A 126 -27.77 1.39 -23.10
CA ASP A 126 -26.33 1.46 -23.29
C ASP A 126 -25.56 1.09 -22.01
N TYR A 127 -26.05 1.52 -20.84
CA TYR A 127 -25.49 1.13 -19.55
C TYR A 127 -25.66 -0.38 -19.28
N GLN A 128 -26.83 -0.95 -19.54
CA GLN A 128 -27.06 -2.40 -19.42
C GLN A 128 -26.21 -3.21 -20.42
N ASN A 129 -26.12 -2.75 -21.68
CA ASN A 129 -25.27 -3.35 -22.69
C ASN A 129 -23.80 -3.33 -22.25
N ALA A 130 -23.34 -2.23 -21.66
CA ALA A 130 -21.99 -2.11 -21.13
C ALA A 130 -21.74 -3.09 -19.97
N LEU A 131 -22.70 -3.27 -19.07
CA LEU A 131 -22.62 -4.27 -17.98
C LEU A 131 -22.53 -5.70 -18.54
N GLU A 132 -23.39 -6.05 -19.50
CA GLU A 132 -23.35 -7.36 -20.15
C GLU A 132 -22.06 -7.58 -20.94
N GLN A 133 -21.55 -6.51 -21.57
CA GLN A 133 -20.30 -6.55 -22.32
C GLN A 133 -19.12 -6.85 -21.39
N LEU A 134 -19.12 -6.41 -20.13
CA LEU A 134 -18.04 -6.76 -19.19
C LEU A 134 -17.91 -8.28 -19.01
N HIS A 135 -19.04 -8.97 -18.83
CA HIS A 135 -19.03 -10.42 -18.65
C HIS A 135 -18.62 -11.14 -19.94
N ARG A 136 -19.15 -10.69 -21.10
CA ARG A 136 -18.76 -11.23 -22.41
C ARG A 136 -17.28 -11.01 -22.73
N SER A 137 -16.75 -9.81 -22.45
CA SER A 137 -15.34 -9.48 -22.63
C SER A 137 -14.45 -10.32 -21.73
N PHE A 138 -14.86 -10.57 -20.48
CA PHE A 138 -14.14 -11.48 -19.59
C PHE A 138 -14.12 -12.90 -20.15
N ALA A 139 -15.27 -13.46 -20.55
CA ALA A 139 -15.34 -14.81 -21.12
C ALA A 139 -14.46 -14.99 -22.37
N GLN A 140 -14.24 -13.93 -23.16
CA GLN A 140 -13.33 -13.94 -24.31
C GLN A 140 -11.84 -13.97 -23.92
N HIS A 141 -11.49 -13.42 -22.74
CA HIS A 141 -10.12 -13.31 -22.26
C HIS A 141 -9.79 -14.31 -21.14
N ASP A 142 -10.78 -15.06 -20.64
CA ASP A 142 -10.58 -16.10 -19.62
C ASP A 142 -10.02 -17.37 -20.25
N ASP A 143 -8.73 -17.34 -20.58
CA ASP A 143 -7.96 -18.51 -20.98
C ASP A 143 -7.27 -19.15 -19.75
N GLN A 144 -7.09 -20.46 -19.77
CA GLN A 144 -6.43 -21.26 -18.73
C GLN A 144 -4.98 -20.82 -18.48
N PHE A 145 -4.33 -20.20 -19.47
CA PHE A 145 -2.93 -19.78 -19.39
C PHE A 145 -2.70 -18.52 -18.56
N LEU A 146 -3.55 -17.50 -18.70
CA LEU A 146 -3.35 -16.18 -18.07
C LEU A 146 -3.23 -16.21 -16.54
N PRO A 147 -4.06 -16.96 -15.78
CA PRO A 147 -3.92 -17.09 -14.34
C PRO A 147 -2.56 -17.65 -13.92
N SER A 148 -2.08 -18.67 -14.64
CA SER A 148 -0.81 -19.34 -14.34
C SER A 148 0.36 -18.39 -14.59
N VAL A 149 0.34 -17.66 -15.71
CA VAL A 149 1.37 -16.66 -16.03
C VAL A 149 1.37 -15.53 -15.02
N ALA A 150 0.20 -14.98 -14.69
CA ALA A 150 0.10 -13.89 -13.72
C ALA A 150 0.64 -14.30 -12.34
N LEU A 151 0.27 -15.49 -11.87
CA LEU A 151 0.75 -16.03 -10.60
C LEU A 151 2.27 -16.29 -10.63
N LEU A 152 2.77 -17.00 -11.64
CA LEU A 152 4.20 -17.32 -11.77
C LEU A 152 5.04 -16.06 -11.87
N LEU A 153 4.61 -15.10 -12.69
CA LEU A 153 5.30 -13.83 -12.86
C LEU A 153 5.31 -13.02 -11.56
N TRP A 154 4.18 -12.95 -10.85
CA TRP A 154 4.09 -12.28 -9.55
C TRP A 154 5.01 -12.92 -8.49
N VAL A 155 5.04 -14.24 -8.40
CA VAL A 155 5.94 -14.94 -7.48
C VAL A 155 7.40 -14.74 -7.89
N ALA A 156 7.74 -14.93 -9.16
CA ALA A 156 9.12 -14.79 -9.66
C ALA A 156 9.66 -13.36 -9.45
N LEU A 157 8.88 -12.34 -9.79
CA LEU A 157 9.24 -10.94 -9.55
C LEU A 157 9.28 -10.62 -8.05
N GLY A 158 8.46 -11.26 -7.22
CA GLY A 158 8.50 -11.12 -5.76
C GLY A 158 9.79 -11.65 -5.17
N VAL A 159 10.20 -12.85 -5.58
CA VAL A 159 11.48 -13.45 -5.16
C VAL A 159 12.65 -12.59 -5.64
N LEU A 160 12.67 -12.17 -6.90
CA LEU A 160 13.72 -11.30 -7.42
C LEU A 160 13.77 -9.96 -6.67
N ALA A 161 12.61 -9.32 -6.45
CA ALA A 161 12.52 -8.07 -5.71
C ALA A 161 12.98 -8.23 -4.25
N SER A 162 12.76 -9.39 -3.61
CA SER A 162 13.24 -9.62 -2.24
C SER A 162 14.76 -9.61 -2.15
N ILE A 163 15.43 -10.17 -3.17
CA ILE A 163 16.89 -10.13 -3.30
C ILE A 163 17.35 -8.69 -3.53
N VAL A 164 16.75 -8.01 -4.50
CA VAL A 164 17.11 -6.62 -4.84
C VAL A 164 16.92 -5.68 -3.65
N VAL A 165 15.76 -5.71 -2.98
CA VAL A 165 15.48 -4.86 -1.81
C VAL A 165 16.49 -5.12 -0.70
N SER A 166 16.73 -6.38 -0.35
CA SER A 166 17.67 -6.74 0.73
C SER A 166 19.08 -6.27 0.40
N VAL A 167 19.56 -6.52 -0.82
CA VAL A 167 20.88 -6.07 -1.28
C VAL A 167 20.97 -4.55 -1.30
N SER A 168 19.96 -3.84 -1.83
CA SER A 168 19.94 -2.38 -1.88
C SER A 168 19.97 -1.74 -0.49
N VAL A 169 19.20 -2.27 0.46
CA VAL A 169 19.21 -1.76 1.85
C VAL A 169 20.55 -2.03 2.52
N ASN A 170 21.14 -3.22 2.33
CA ASN A 170 22.46 -3.54 2.86
C ASN A 170 23.55 -2.66 2.26
N LEU A 171 23.50 -2.38 0.95
CA LEU A 171 24.42 -1.43 0.30
C LEU A 171 24.25 0.00 0.85
N ALA A 172 23.02 0.42 1.13
CA ALA A 172 22.75 1.73 1.72
C ALA A 172 23.29 1.90 3.15
N GLN A 173 23.55 0.79 3.87
CA GLN A 173 24.17 0.82 5.20
C GLN A 173 25.70 1.00 5.15
N ILE A 174 26.34 0.83 3.99
CA ILE A 174 27.79 0.94 3.85
C ILE A 174 28.19 2.41 3.95
N HIS A 175 28.93 2.74 5.01
CA HIS A 175 29.51 4.06 5.23
C HIS A 175 31.03 3.97 5.22
N ALA A 176 31.71 5.08 4.93
CA ALA A 176 33.16 5.15 5.02
C ALA A 176 33.61 4.89 6.46
N ILE A 177 34.56 3.96 6.63
CA ILE A 177 35.08 3.55 7.94
C ILE A 177 36.37 4.33 8.21
N PRO A 178 36.41 5.22 9.21
CA PRO A 178 37.64 5.92 9.57
C PRO A 178 38.75 4.96 9.99
N PRO A 179 40.04 5.29 9.72
CA PRO A 179 41.16 4.46 10.15
C PRO A 179 41.15 4.20 11.66
N GLY A 180 41.39 2.95 12.07
CA GLY A 180 41.42 2.56 13.48
C GLY A 180 40.05 2.43 14.14
N THR A 181 38.96 2.42 13.36
CA THR A 181 37.60 2.16 13.82
C THR A 181 37.01 0.94 13.12
N PHE A 182 36.00 0.35 13.74
CA PHE A 182 35.20 -0.74 13.19
C PHE A 182 33.77 -0.25 13.00
N SER A 183 33.07 -0.77 11.99
CA SER A 183 31.64 -0.50 11.81
C SER A 183 30.83 -1.77 12.02
N VAL A 184 29.73 -1.67 12.76
CA VAL A 184 28.78 -2.76 12.98
C VAL A 184 27.44 -2.33 12.40
N TRP A 185 26.94 -3.07 11.41
CA TRP A 185 25.63 -2.83 10.79
C TRP A 185 24.77 -4.08 10.89
N HIS A 186 23.45 -3.91 10.92
CA HIS A 186 22.52 -5.06 10.98
C HIS A 186 22.05 -5.39 9.56
N ARG A 187 22.61 -6.46 8.98
CA ARG A 187 22.20 -6.92 7.66
C ARG A 187 20.73 -7.32 7.63
N ILE A 188 20.03 -6.83 6.61
CA ILE A 188 18.68 -7.26 6.29
C ILE A 188 18.78 -8.56 5.51
N THR A 189 18.17 -9.61 6.07
CA THR A 189 18.04 -10.92 5.42
C THR A 189 16.85 -10.93 4.45
N LEU A 190 16.85 -11.90 3.53
CA LEU A 190 15.77 -12.14 2.57
C LEU A 190 14.40 -12.42 3.23
N ILE A 191 14.41 -12.94 4.45
CA ILE A 191 13.21 -13.36 5.20
C ILE A 191 12.72 -12.21 6.11
N ASP A 192 13.34 -11.03 6.07
CA ASP A 192 12.83 -9.87 6.81
C ASP A 192 11.41 -9.53 6.31
N PRO A 193 10.40 -9.47 7.19
CA PRO A 193 9.02 -9.24 6.80
C PRO A 193 8.81 -7.90 6.08
N ARG A 194 9.63 -6.89 6.39
CA ARG A 194 9.62 -5.59 5.69
C ARG A 194 10.14 -5.73 4.27
N ALA A 195 11.17 -6.55 4.07
CA ALA A 195 11.75 -6.79 2.75
C ALA A 195 10.78 -7.58 1.88
N LEU A 196 10.13 -8.59 2.45
CA LEU A 196 9.06 -9.34 1.77
C LEU A 196 7.87 -8.44 1.41
N ALA A 197 7.41 -7.59 2.34
CA ALA A 197 6.31 -6.67 2.07
C ALA A 197 6.64 -5.68 0.93
N ALA A 198 7.83 -5.07 0.97
CA ALA A 198 8.31 -4.21 -0.11
C ALA A 198 8.42 -4.98 -1.44
N ALA A 199 8.97 -6.19 -1.42
CA ALA A 199 9.20 -7.00 -2.60
C ALA A 199 7.90 -7.42 -3.30
N PHE A 200 6.91 -7.93 -2.55
CA PHE A 200 5.64 -8.35 -3.13
C PHE A 200 4.76 -7.17 -3.55
N ALA A 201 4.86 -6.03 -2.85
CA ALA A 201 4.21 -4.80 -3.29
C ALA A 201 4.80 -4.27 -4.61
N ALA A 202 6.13 -4.24 -4.73
CA ALA A 202 6.82 -3.91 -5.98
C ALA A 202 6.47 -4.91 -7.10
N SER A 203 6.47 -6.20 -6.79
CA SER A 203 6.10 -7.26 -7.73
C SER A 203 4.69 -7.06 -8.29
N SER A 204 3.69 -6.74 -7.46
CA SER A 204 2.33 -6.46 -7.96
C SER A 204 2.28 -5.31 -8.97
N LEU A 205 3.07 -4.25 -8.74
CA LEU A 205 3.18 -3.12 -9.67
C LEU A 205 3.83 -3.55 -11.00
N PHE A 206 4.96 -4.25 -10.93
CA PHE A 206 5.70 -4.69 -12.11
C PHE A 206 4.96 -5.75 -12.92
N THR A 207 4.39 -6.77 -12.27
CA THR A 207 3.56 -7.79 -12.92
C THR A 207 2.41 -7.15 -13.69
N THR A 208 1.75 -6.16 -13.11
CA THR A 208 0.66 -5.44 -13.78
C THR A 208 1.13 -4.74 -15.06
N VAL A 209 2.31 -4.10 -15.03
CA VAL A 209 2.90 -3.45 -16.21
C VAL A 209 3.28 -4.49 -17.26
N VAL A 210 3.96 -5.57 -16.87
CA VAL A 210 4.39 -6.62 -17.80
C VAL A 210 3.20 -7.31 -18.46
N LEU A 211 2.14 -7.62 -17.69
CA LEU A 211 0.91 -8.20 -18.24
C LEU A 211 0.22 -7.24 -19.22
N HIS A 212 0.20 -5.94 -18.92
CA HIS A 212 -0.37 -4.96 -19.83
C HIS A 212 0.45 -4.81 -21.12
N VAL A 213 1.78 -4.85 -21.05
CA VAL A 213 2.65 -4.82 -22.23
C VAL A 213 2.48 -6.10 -23.07
N GLY A 214 2.34 -7.26 -22.43
CA GLY A 214 2.23 -8.55 -23.12
C GLY A 214 0.85 -8.85 -23.71
N PHE A 215 -0.22 -8.49 -22.99
CA PHE A 215 -1.61 -8.87 -23.34
C PHE A 215 -2.53 -7.67 -23.57
N GLY A 216 -2.00 -6.44 -23.56
CA GLY A 216 -2.77 -5.22 -23.81
C GLY A 216 -3.83 -4.94 -22.75
N ASP A 217 -4.97 -4.40 -23.19
CA ASP A 217 -6.12 -4.13 -22.33
C ASP A 217 -6.83 -5.41 -21.87
N GLY A 218 -6.65 -6.51 -22.59
CA GLY A 218 -7.18 -7.84 -22.22
C GLY A 218 -6.69 -8.31 -20.86
N ALA A 219 -5.47 -7.93 -20.45
CA ALA A 219 -4.96 -8.18 -19.10
C ALA A 219 -5.83 -7.56 -18.01
N PHE A 220 -6.32 -6.33 -18.22
CA PHE A 220 -7.16 -5.64 -17.25
C PHE A 220 -8.58 -6.20 -17.22
N VAL A 221 -9.13 -6.57 -18.38
CA VAL A 221 -10.41 -7.26 -18.47
C VAL A 221 -10.36 -8.58 -17.68
N TRP A 222 -9.32 -9.38 -17.91
CA TRP A 222 -9.08 -10.62 -17.16
C TRP A 222 -8.92 -10.36 -15.67
N MET A 223 -8.02 -9.46 -15.26
CA MET A 223 -7.79 -9.15 -13.83
C MET A 223 -9.08 -8.71 -13.13
N ARG A 224 -9.92 -7.89 -13.77
CA ARG A 224 -11.17 -7.45 -13.15
C ARG A 224 -12.18 -8.58 -13.00
N GLY A 225 -12.41 -9.38 -14.04
CA GLY A 225 -13.33 -10.53 -13.92
C GLY A 225 -12.81 -11.63 -12.98
N ALA A 226 -11.50 -11.89 -12.98
CA ALA A 226 -10.86 -12.80 -12.03
C ALA A 226 -11.01 -12.33 -10.57
N ALA A 227 -10.84 -11.03 -10.31
CA ALA A 227 -11.01 -10.45 -8.98
C ALA A 227 -12.45 -10.53 -8.44
N ARG A 228 -13.45 -10.61 -9.35
CA ARG A 228 -14.85 -10.88 -9.00
C ARG A 228 -15.12 -12.35 -8.75
N GLY A 229 -14.37 -13.23 -9.40
CA GLY A 229 -14.56 -14.67 -9.36
C GLY A 229 -15.51 -15.17 -10.44
N TRP A 230 -15.52 -14.53 -11.61
CA TRP A 230 -16.36 -14.94 -12.75
C TRP A 230 -15.87 -16.20 -13.49
N HIS A 231 -14.82 -16.87 -13.00
CA HIS A 231 -14.32 -18.11 -13.60
C HIS A 231 -15.37 -19.22 -13.54
N GLU A 232 -15.76 -19.77 -14.69
CA GLU A 232 -16.78 -20.83 -14.76
C GLU A 232 -16.20 -22.25 -14.60
N ARG A 233 -14.92 -22.46 -14.97
CA ARG A 233 -14.35 -23.81 -15.19
C ARG A 233 -13.07 -24.09 -14.40
N VAL A 234 -12.95 -23.49 -13.21
CA VAL A 234 -11.74 -23.58 -12.39
C VAL A 234 -12.05 -24.26 -11.06
N SER A 235 -11.13 -25.10 -10.57
CA SER A 235 -11.27 -25.72 -9.25
C SER A 235 -11.34 -24.64 -8.15
N ALA A 236 -12.14 -24.86 -7.11
CA ALA A 236 -12.30 -23.91 -6.00
C ALA A 236 -10.97 -23.33 -5.44
N PRO A 237 -9.90 -24.13 -5.18
CA PRO A 237 -8.64 -23.56 -4.68
C PRO A 237 -7.95 -22.67 -5.71
N LEU A 238 -7.94 -23.05 -6.99
CA LEU A 238 -7.32 -22.25 -8.04
C LEU A 238 -8.13 -20.97 -8.28
N ALA A 239 -9.46 -21.03 -8.24
CA ALA A 239 -10.32 -19.85 -8.33
C ALA A 239 -10.06 -18.87 -7.18
N PHE A 240 -9.84 -19.37 -5.97
CA PHE A 240 -9.48 -18.55 -4.81
C PHE A 240 -8.12 -17.85 -5.00
N VAL A 241 -7.08 -18.60 -5.40
CA VAL A 241 -5.74 -18.05 -5.64
C VAL A 241 -5.77 -17.01 -6.76
N THR A 242 -6.42 -17.33 -7.88
CA THR A 242 -6.52 -16.41 -9.02
C THR A 242 -7.25 -15.12 -8.64
N ARG A 243 -8.35 -15.23 -7.90
CA ARG A 243 -9.08 -14.07 -7.38
C ARG A 243 -8.21 -13.20 -6.47
N TYR A 244 -7.41 -13.82 -5.60
CA TYR A 244 -6.51 -13.09 -4.71
C TYR A 244 -5.40 -12.38 -5.49
N VAL A 245 -4.73 -13.07 -6.41
CA VAL A 245 -3.68 -12.49 -7.26
C VAL A 245 -4.24 -11.32 -8.06
N ALA A 246 -5.37 -11.50 -8.73
CA ALA A 246 -5.99 -10.46 -9.53
C ALA A 246 -6.32 -9.20 -8.70
N ARG A 247 -6.81 -9.37 -7.47
CA ARG A 247 -7.05 -8.26 -6.52
C ARG A 247 -5.74 -7.56 -6.12
N ALA A 248 -4.69 -8.31 -5.84
CA ALA A 248 -3.38 -7.75 -5.51
C ALA A 248 -2.80 -6.93 -6.67
N LEU A 249 -2.92 -7.41 -7.91
CA LEU A 249 -2.45 -6.72 -9.12
C LEU A 249 -3.27 -5.44 -9.41
N LEU A 250 -4.59 -5.47 -9.19
CA LEU A 250 -5.44 -4.29 -9.36
C LEU A 250 -5.22 -3.22 -8.29
N ALA A 251 -4.75 -3.59 -7.09
CA ALA A 251 -4.56 -2.70 -5.95
C ALA A 251 -3.31 -1.81 -6.04
N ARG A 252 -3.07 -1.16 -7.19
CA ARG A 252 -1.83 -0.39 -7.47
C ARG A 252 -1.54 0.71 -6.45
N SER A 253 -2.55 1.48 -6.06
CA SER A 253 -2.37 2.56 -5.07
C SER A 253 -1.99 1.99 -3.70
N SER A 254 -2.68 0.92 -3.26
CA SER A 254 -2.37 0.23 -2.01
C SER A 254 -0.97 -0.39 -2.04
N ALA A 255 -0.59 -1.03 -3.15
CA ALA A 255 0.75 -1.59 -3.33
C ALA A 255 1.83 -0.50 -3.27
N ALA A 256 1.63 0.65 -3.93
CA ALA A 256 2.56 1.77 -3.86
C ALA A 256 2.72 2.33 -2.43
N VAL A 257 1.61 2.45 -1.68
CA VAL A 257 1.64 2.88 -0.28
C VAL A 257 2.36 1.85 0.61
N VAL A 258 2.06 0.57 0.45
CA VAL A 258 2.73 -0.51 1.20
C VAL A 258 4.22 -0.53 0.90
N LEU A 259 4.61 -0.40 -0.37
CA LEU A 259 6.00 -0.30 -0.78
C LEU A 259 6.68 0.90 -0.12
N LEU A 260 6.06 2.08 -0.17
CA LEU A 260 6.63 3.29 0.44
C LEU A 260 6.80 3.14 1.95
N ILE A 261 5.77 2.65 2.65
CA ILE A 261 5.82 2.45 4.10
C ILE A 261 6.91 1.42 4.45
N ALA A 262 6.96 0.29 3.74
CA ALA A 262 7.96 -0.74 3.96
C ALA A 262 9.38 -0.17 3.75
N LEU A 263 9.60 0.62 2.70
CA LEU A 263 10.88 1.29 2.46
C LEU A 263 11.25 2.26 3.59
N LEU A 264 10.30 3.07 4.06
CA LEU A 264 10.52 3.99 5.17
C LEU A 264 10.87 3.27 6.47
N THR A 265 10.35 2.06 6.69
CA THR A 265 10.68 1.27 7.89
C THR A 265 12.12 0.75 7.92
N PHE A 266 12.87 0.83 6.82
CA PHE A 266 14.30 0.54 6.80
C PHE A 266 15.17 1.72 7.24
N TRP A 267 14.63 2.95 7.22
CA TRP A 267 15.40 4.15 7.54
C TRP A 267 16.09 4.09 8.91
N PRO A 268 15.44 3.61 9.99
CA PRO A 268 16.11 3.44 11.28
C PRO A 268 17.29 2.47 11.21
N ASN A 269 17.21 1.38 10.43
CA ASN A 269 18.33 0.43 10.31
C ASN A 269 19.53 1.07 9.60
N ILE A 270 19.27 1.88 8.57
CA ILE A 270 20.32 2.59 7.82
C ILE A 270 21.02 3.60 8.73
N ALA A 271 20.26 4.30 9.57
CA ALA A 271 20.82 5.27 10.49
C ALA A 271 21.49 4.66 11.73
N ALA A 272 21.09 3.46 12.14
CA ALA A 272 21.60 2.76 13.32
C ALA A 272 22.95 2.06 13.11
N THR A 273 23.63 2.27 11.98
CA THR A 273 25.01 1.78 11.80
C THR A 273 25.90 2.37 12.88
N GLN A 274 26.64 1.51 13.59
CA GLN A 274 27.48 1.88 14.73
C GLN A 274 28.95 1.89 14.34
N LEU A 275 29.69 2.91 14.76
CA LEU A 275 31.15 3.00 14.71
C LEU A 275 31.72 2.74 16.10
N VAL A 276 32.62 1.77 16.18
CA VAL A 276 33.36 1.40 17.38
C VAL A 276 34.80 1.86 17.21
N GLY A 277 35.23 2.81 18.04
CA GLY A 277 36.58 3.37 17.97
C GLY A 277 37.13 3.72 19.34
N ALA A 278 38.35 4.29 19.40
CA ALA A 278 39.00 4.64 20.66
C ALA A 278 38.19 5.61 21.54
N SER A 279 37.35 6.46 20.95
CA SER A 279 36.49 7.41 21.67
C SER A 279 35.24 6.76 22.30
N GLY A 280 34.88 5.55 21.89
CA GLY A 280 33.64 4.89 22.30
C GLY A 280 32.89 4.28 21.12
N VAL A 281 31.61 3.97 21.36
CA VAL A 281 30.67 3.47 20.36
C VAL A 281 29.69 4.59 20.03
N ARG A 282 29.57 4.94 18.75
CA ARG A 282 28.65 5.98 18.30
C ARG A 282 27.91 5.58 17.04
N ASN A 283 26.71 6.11 16.81
CA ASN A 283 26.06 5.92 15.51
C ASN A 283 26.74 6.77 14.42
N VAL A 284 26.81 6.24 13.19
CA VAL A 284 27.31 6.96 12.01
C VAL A 284 26.40 8.14 11.68
N VAL A 285 25.08 7.91 11.72
CA VAL A 285 24.08 8.93 11.43
C VAL A 285 23.40 9.34 12.73
N VAL A 286 23.54 10.61 13.08
CA VAL A 286 22.93 11.18 14.28
C VAL A 286 21.48 11.53 13.96
N LEU A 287 20.54 10.72 14.45
CA LEU A 287 19.11 11.06 14.45
C LEU A 287 18.70 11.60 15.82
N PRO A 288 17.83 12.62 15.89
CA PRO A 288 17.50 13.35 17.12
C PRO A 288 16.86 12.53 18.25
N PHE A 289 16.63 11.23 18.07
CA PHE A 289 16.04 10.33 19.08
C PHE A 289 16.65 8.91 19.11
N ILE A 290 17.62 8.60 18.25
CA ILE A 290 18.18 7.23 18.09
C ILE A 290 19.72 7.25 18.26
N SER A 291 20.33 8.39 18.54
CA SER A 291 21.79 8.50 18.66
C SER A 291 22.32 7.75 19.88
N LEU A 292 23.15 6.75 19.63
CA LEU A 292 23.99 6.10 20.63
C LEU A 292 25.34 6.84 20.64
N ASP A 293 25.82 7.22 21.83
CA ASP A 293 27.17 7.73 22.07
C ASP A 293 27.63 7.21 23.44
N GLU A 294 28.13 5.98 23.44
CA GLU A 294 28.58 5.27 24.64
C GLU A 294 30.09 5.35 24.77
N ASN A 295 30.55 5.64 25.98
CA ASN A 295 31.97 5.69 26.28
C ASN A 295 32.45 4.33 26.82
N TRP A 296 33.73 4.00 26.62
CA TRP A 296 34.32 2.76 27.09
C TRP A 296 34.23 2.56 28.61
N ARG A 297 34.10 3.65 29.38
CA ARG A 297 33.85 3.61 30.83
C ARG A 297 32.50 2.97 31.21
N ASP A 298 31.53 3.04 30.30
CA ASP A 298 30.17 2.57 30.52
C ASP A 298 30.02 1.09 30.10
N VAL A 299 31.11 0.45 29.64
CA VAL A 299 31.14 -0.97 29.27
C VAL A 299 31.37 -1.84 30.50
N VAL A 300 30.45 -2.79 30.74
CA VAL A 300 30.49 -3.75 31.85
C VAL A 300 31.18 -5.05 31.44
N GLU A 301 30.94 -5.52 30.22
CA GLU A 301 31.42 -6.83 29.77
C GLU A 301 31.79 -6.78 28.29
N ILE A 302 32.89 -7.45 27.95
CA ILE A 302 33.27 -7.76 26.57
C ILE A 302 33.51 -9.26 26.53
N SER A 303 32.69 -10.00 25.80
CA SER A 303 32.79 -11.46 25.70
C SER A 303 32.81 -11.93 24.26
N GLN A 304 33.39 -13.11 24.05
CA GLN A 304 33.33 -13.82 22.78
C GLN A 304 32.20 -14.85 22.86
N VAL A 305 31.24 -14.75 21.94
CA VAL A 305 30.14 -15.69 21.83
C VAL A 305 30.48 -16.68 20.71
N PRO A 306 30.63 -17.98 21.01
CA PRO A 306 30.90 -18.97 19.98
C PRO A 306 29.74 -19.01 18.98
N SER A 307 30.05 -19.09 17.68
CA SER A 307 29.01 -19.24 16.66
C SER A 307 28.34 -20.63 16.81
N PRO A 308 27.01 -20.72 16.60
CA PRO A 308 26.32 -22.01 16.53
C PRO A 308 26.82 -22.91 15.39
N ASP A 309 27.42 -22.33 14.33
CA ASP A 309 27.88 -23.07 13.16
C ASP A 309 29.36 -23.48 13.27
N LYS A 310 29.63 -24.76 13.00
CA LYS A 310 30.99 -25.33 13.08
C LYS A 310 31.90 -24.71 12.01
N GLY A 311 32.87 -23.91 12.45
CA GLY A 311 33.89 -23.31 11.59
C GLY A 311 33.79 -21.79 11.48
N GLU A 312 32.72 -21.18 11.99
CA GLU A 312 32.60 -19.72 12.06
C GLU A 312 33.37 -19.14 13.24
N ARG A 313 33.88 -17.92 13.07
CA ARG A 313 34.60 -17.22 14.14
C ARG A 313 33.65 -16.76 15.23
N PRO A 314 34.11 -16.69 16.50
CA PRO A 314 33.29 -16.18 17.58
C PRO A 314 32.87 -14.73 17.31
N SER A 315 31.63 -14.43 17.64
CA SER A 315 31.08 -13.07 17.64
C SER A 315 31.56 -12.31 18.88
N VAL A 316 31.63 -10.98 18.80
CA VAL A 316 31.97 -10.14 19.96
C VAL A 316 30.72 -9.51 20.53
N LEU A 317 30.50 -9.71 21.82
CA LEU A 317 29.40 -9.10 22.57
C LEU A 317 29.95 -8.05 23.53
N ILE A 318 29.46 -6.82 23.41
CA ILE A 318 29.79 -5.69 24.30
C ILE A 318 28.52 -5.32 25.05
N ARG A 319 28.55 -5.42 26.38
CA ARG A 319 27.43 -5.06 27.26
C ARG A 319 27.75 -3.75 27.97
N PHE A 320 26.81 -2.80 27.90
CA PHE A 320 26.90 -1.50 28.57
C PHE A 320 26.16 -1.53 29.92
N ALA A 321 26.48 -0.57 30.79
CA ALA A 321 25.99 -0.49 32.17
C ALA A 321 24.47 -0.24 32.27
N ASP A 322 23.88 0.32 31.23
CA ASP A 322 22.45 0.53 31.09
C ASP A 322 21.67 -0.70 30.57
N GLY A 323 22.38 -1.81 30.33
CA GLY A 323 21.81 -3.06 29.83
C GLY A 323 21.75 -3.18 28.31
N ARG A 324 22.17 -2.17 27.54
CA ARG A 324 22.31 -2.30 26.08
C ARG A 324 23.40 -3.30 25.72
N VAL A 325 23.22 -3.95 24.57
CA VAL A 325 24.15 -4.96 24.04
C VAL A 325 24.46 -4.64 22.59
N LEU A 326 25.74 -4.65 22.24
CA LEU A 326 26.23 -4.62 20.88
C LEU A 326 26.79 -6.00 20.55
N LEU A 327 26.21 -6.64 19.54
CA LEU A 327 26.68 -7.91 19.00
C LEU A 327 27.31 -7.66 17.64
N ALA A 328 28.58 -7.99 17.49
CA ALA A 328 29.30 -7.93 16.22
C ALA A 328 29.60 -9.35 15.75
N THR A 329 28.88 -9.79 14.72
CA THR A 329 29.16 -11.03 13.98
C THR A 329 30.24 -10.76 12.93
N GLU A 330 30.83 -11.82 12.35
CA GLU A 330 31.84 -11.64 11.29
C GLU A 330 31.25 -11.00 10.03
N ASP A 331 30.02 -11.35 9.66
CA ASP A 331 29.36 -10.81 8.48
C ASP A 331 28.94 -9.34 8.64
N ASP A 332 28.62 -8.92 9.85
CA ASP A 332 28.12 -7.58 10.18
C ASP A 332 29.24 -6.57 10.50
N LEU A 333 30.49 -7.01 10.48
CA LEU A 333 31.66 -6.22 10.85
C LEU A 333 32.40 -5.67 9.63
N GLY A 334 32.59 -4.35 9.61
CA GLY A 334 33.49 -3.65 8.70
C GLY A 334 34.76 -3.14 9.40
N GLY A 335 35.85 -3.00 8.65
CA GLY A 335 37.10 -2.40 9.12
C GLY A 335 38.09 -3.35 9.80
N GLY A 336 37.76 -4.65 9.89
CA GLY A 336 38.66 -5.70 10.39
C GLY A 336 37.91 -6.98 10.74
N THR A 337 38.50 -7.82 11.58
CA THR A 337 37.93 -9.13 11.98
C THR A 337 37.43 -9.13 13.43
N THR A 338 36.53 -10.06 13.78
CA THR A 338 36.01 -10.17 15.16
C THR A 338 37.10 -10.35 16.23
N PRO A 339 38.22 -11.10 16.00
CA PRO A 339 39.32 -11.14 16.97
C PRO A 339 40.05 -9.80 17.11
N GLN A 340 40.22 -9.04 16.01
CA GLN A 340 40.83 -7.71 16.06
C GLN A 340 39.95 -6.73 16.83
N LEU A 341 38.63 -6.77 16.61
CA LEU A 341 37.68 -5.97 17.37
C LEU A 341 37.75 -6.30 18.86
N TYR A 342 37.74 -7.59 19.24
CA TYR A 342 37.85 -8.01 20.64
C TYR A 342 39.14 -7.50 21.30
N ALA A 343 40.28 -7.68 20.63
CA ALA A 343 41.58 -7.22 21.13
C ALA A 343 41.63 -5.69 21.28
N ARG A 344 41.06 -4.94 20.33
CA ARG A 344 41.02 -3.47 20.40
C ARG A 344 40.04 -2.96 21.44
N ALA A 345 38.85 -3.55 21.54
CA ALA A 345 37.83 -3.16 22.51
C ALA A 345 38.31 -3.39 23.95
N THR A 346 38.97 -4.52 24.22
CA THR A 346 39.59 -4.79 25.53
C THR A 346 40.71 -3.79 25.85
N GLN A 347 41.54 -3.44 24.87
CA GLN A 347 42.57 -2.41 25.01
C GLN A 347 41.96 -1.02 25.30
N TRP A 348 40.94 -0.61 24.56
CA TRP A 348 40.29 0.69 24.74
C TRP A 348 39.57 0.80 26.07
N ARG A 349 38.91 -0.27 26.53
CA ARG A 349 38.32 -0.33 27.86
C ARG A 349 39.37 -0.22 28.98
N ALA A 350 40.50 -0.89 28.84
CA ALA A 350 41.59 -0.82 29.83
C ALA A 350 42.26 0.56 29.88
N ALA A 351 42.31 1.28 28.75
CA ALA A 351 42.85 2.63 28.66
C ALA A 351 41.85 3.73 29.10
N ALA A 352 40.57 3.39 29.29
CA ALA A 352 39.56 4.33 29.74
C ALA A 352 39.83 4.70 31.21
N PRO A 353 39.82 6.01 31.56
CA PRO A 353 40.07 6.43 32.93
C PRO A 353 39.02 5.82 33.88
N SER A 354 39.48 5.12 34.92
CA SER A 354 38.62 4.55 35.95
C SER A 354 37.90 5.68 36.68
N SER A 355 36.58 5.53 36.89
CA SER A 355 35.83 6.37 37.82
C SER A 355 36.20 5.99 39.26
N ASP A 356 37.38 6.41 39.70
CA ASP A 356 37.71 6.30 41.11
C ASP A 356 36.85 7.32 41.86
N ARG A 357 35.75 6.83 42.45
CA ARG A 357 34.99 7.54 43.47
C ARG A 357 35.86 7.61 44.73
N SER A 358 36.72 8.61 44.80
CA SER A 358 37.20 9.13 46.07
C SER A 358 37.54 10.61 45.97
N ARG A 359 36.53 11.47 46.14
CA ARG A 359 36.54 12.61 47.06
C ARG A 359 35.16 13.26 47.16
#